data_AF-A0A511VC81-F1
#
_entry.id   AF-A0A511VC81-F1
#
_cell.length_a   1.000
_cell.length_b   1.000
_cell.length_c   1.000
_cell.angle_alpha   90.00
_cell.angle_beta   90.00
_cell.angle_gamma   90.00
#
_symmetry.space_group_name_H-M   'P 1'
#
loop_
_entity.id
_entity.type
_entity.pdbx_description
1 polymer ?
#
loop_
_entity_poly.entity_id
_entity_poly.type
_entity_poly.pdbx_seq_one_letter_code
_entity_poly.pdbx_strand_id
1 'polypeptide(L)' 'MKRWLLIRWHHGWSCYHAWHVELYRAVGHKPKESAELDRHLEQFTHHVEYLLVLKKRDVHGTQRRIY' A
#
# COMPACT_ATOMS: atom_id res chain seq x y z
N MET A 1 -0.19 16.29 -0.44
CA MET A 1 -1.13 15.39 0.28
C MET A 1 -0.64 15.14 1.72
N LYS A 2 -1.48 15.32 2.75
CA LYS A 2 -1.10 15.14 4.16
C LYS A 2 -0.84 13.65 4.47
N ARG A 3 0.22 13.31 5.22
CA ARG A 3 0.67 11.91 5.48
C ARG A 3 -0.43 10.99 6.02
N TRP A 4 -1.23 11.49 6.97
CA TRP A 4 -2.38 10.78 7.54
C TRP A 4 -3.47 10.38 6.53
N LEU A 5 -3.64 11.14 5.44
CA LEU A 5 -4.62 10.86 4.39
C LEU A 5 -4.12 9.70 3.53
N LEU A 6 -2.82 9.67 3.23
CA LEU A 6 -2.20 8.55 2.51
C LEU A 6 -2.31 7.25 3.31
N ILE A 7 -2.05 7.29 4.63
CA ILE A 7 -2.17 6.12 5.50
C ILE A 7 -3.63 5.64 5.56
N ARG A 8 -4.59 6.54 5.80
CA ARG A 8 -6.01 6.18 5.87
C ARG A 8 -6.55 5.64 4.55
N TRP A 9 -6.16 6.26 3.44
CA TRP A 9 -6.52 5.82 2.09
C TRP A 9 -5.92 4.44 1.80
N HIS A 10 -4.63 4.23 2.09
CA HIS A 10 -3.96 2.95 1.91
C HIS A 10 -4.65 1.84 2.69
N HIS A 11 -4.94 2.06 3.97
CA HIS A 11 -5.63 1.08 4.79
C HIS A 11 -7.02 0.70 4.23
N GLY A 12 -7.81 1.71 3.80
CA GLY A 12 -9.10 1.44 3.17
C GLY A 12 -8.98 0.63 1.88
N TRP A 13 -7.97 0.95 1.05
CA TRP A 13 -7.70 0.26 -0.20
C TRP A 13 -7.25 -1.19 0.01
N SER A 14 -6.35 -1.44 0.98
CA SER A 14 -5.91 -2.79 1.33
C SER A 14 -7.06 -3.66 1.83
N CYS A 15 -7.96 -3.11 2.67
CA CYS A 15 -9.15 -3.83 3.13
C CYS A 15 -10.09 -4.19 1.97
N TYR A 16 -10.34 -3.25 1.06
CA TYR A 16 -11.16 -3.51 -0.13
C TYR A 16 -10.57 -4.60 -1.01
N HIS A 17 -9.26 -4.57 -1.27
CA HIS A 17 -8.60 -5.58 -2.10
C HIS A 17 -8.58 -6.97 -1.45
N ALA A 18 -8.32 -7.07 -0.15
CA ALA A 18 -8.40 -8.35 0.56
C ALA A 18 -9.80 -8.97 0.43
N TRP A 19 -10.84 -8.18 0.70
CA TRP A 19 -12.23 -8.62 0.51
C TRP A 19 -12.53 -9.04 -0.94
N HIS A 20 -12.05 -8.26 -1.92
CA HIS A 20 -12.26 -8.55 -3.33
C HIS A 20 -11.59 -9.86 -3.77
N VAL A 21 -10.39 -10.17 -3.26
CA VAL A 21 -9.70 -11.45 -3.51
C VAL A 21 -10.46 -12.61 -2.90
N GLU A 22 -10.95 -12.48 -1.66
CA GLU A 22 -11.77 -13.50 -1.01
C GLU A 22 -13.05 -13.79 -1.80
N LEU A 23 -13.72 -12.75 -2.32
CA LEU A 23 -14.88 -12.90 -3.18
C LEU A 23 -14.55 -13.67 -4.46
N TYR A 24 -13.44 -13.33 -5.14
CA TYR A 24 -13.00 -14.02 -6.35
C TYR A 24 -12.77 -15.51 -6.10
N ARG A 25 -12.09 -15.84 -4.99
CA ARG A 25 -11.89 -17.24 -4.57
C ARG A 25 -13.21 -17.94 -4.27
N ALA A 26 -14.15 -17.27 -3.59
CA ALA A 26 -15.45 -17.84 -3.23
C ALA A 26 -16.34 -18.12 -4.45
N VAL A 27 -16.25 -17.29 -5.51
CA VAL A 27 -17.01 -17.46 -6.76
C VAL A 27 -16.37 -18.52 -7.68
N GLY A 28 -15.21 -19.09 -7.30
CA GLY A 28 -14.55 -20.16 -8.03
C GLY A 28 -13.70 -19.67 -9.21
N HIS A 29 -13.24 -18.42 -9.18
CA HIS A 29 -12.23 -17.94 -10.14
C HIS A 29 -10.96 -18.78 -10.07
N LYS A 30 -10.22 -18.84 -11.18
CA LYS A 30 -9.03 -19.66 -11.29
C LYS A 30 -8.00 -19.22 -10.23
N PRO A 31 -7.32 -20.17 -9.54
CA PRO A 31 -6.32 -19.85 -8.52
C PRO A 31 -5.23 -18.87 -9.00
N LYS A 32 -4.91 -18.91 -10.30
CA LYS A 32 -3.95 -18.01 -10.95
C LYS A 32 -4.40 -16.54 -10.94
N GLU A 33 -5.69 -16.28 -11.11
CA GLU A 33 -6.26 -14.92 -11.13
C GLU A 33 -6.25 -14.32 -9.71
N SER A 34 -6.58 -15.12 -8.69
CA SER A 34 -6.49 -14.68 -7.29
C SER A 34 -5.03 -14.42 -6.85
N ALA A 35 -4.09 -15.26 -7.28
CA ALA A 35 -2.67 -15.09 -6.95
C ALA A 35 -2.05 -13.85 -7.61
N GLU A 36 -2.50 -13.49 -8.81
CA GLU A 36 -2.08 -12.26 -9.48
C GLU A 36 -2.57 -11.02 -8.73
N LEU A 37 -3.81 -11.05 -8.21
CA LEU A 37 -4.36 -9.99 -7.37
C LEU A 37 -3.60 -9.85 -6.04
N ASP A 38 -3.23 -10.97 -5.40
CA ASP A 38 -2.41 -10.95 -4.18
C ASP A 38 -1.06 -10.27 -4.43
N ARG A 39 -0.38 -10.66 -5.52
CA ARG A 39 0.91 -10.07 -5.90
C ARG A 39 0.78 -8.57 -6.19
N HIS A 40 -0.31 -8.14 -6.81
CA HIS A 40 -0.56 -6.74 -7.08
C HIS A 40 -0.76 -5.94 -5.78
N LEU A 41 -1.50 -6.49 -4.81
CA LEU A 41 -1.69 -5.87 -3.50
C LEU A 41 -0.36 -5.73 -2.74
N GLU A 42 0.49 -6.75 -2.79
CA GLU A 42 1.82 -6.74 -2.16
C GLU A 42 2.72 -5.65 -2.75
N GLN A 43 2.80 -5.57 -4.09
CA GLN A 43 3.58 -4.54 -4.79
C GLN A 43 3.09 -3.12 -4.47
N PHE A 44 1.77 -2.94 -4.46
CA PHE A 44 1.15 -1.67 -4.12
C PHE A 44 1.46 -1.27 -2.66
N THR A 45 1.33 -2.21 -1.73
CA THR A 45 1.63 -2.00 -0.31
C THR A 45 3.09 -1.55 -0.12
N HIS A 46 4.01 -2.28 -0.74
CA HIS A 46 5.43 -1.95 -0.72
C HIS A 46 5.71 -0.53 -1.25
N HIS A 47 5.06 -0.14 -2.35
CA HIS A 47 5.23 1.19 -2.93
C HIS A 47 4.75 2.31 -1.99
N VAL A 48 3.60 2.12 -1.34
CA VAL A 48 3.07 3.12 -0.40
C VAL A 48 3.92 3.22 0.86
N GLU A 49 4.41 2.10 1.39
CA GLU A 49 5.36 2.09 2.51
C GLU A 49 6.65 2.83 2.15
N TYR A 50 7.18 2.61 0.96
CA TYR A 50 8.35 3.34 0.45
C TYR A 50 8.11 4.86 0.40
N LEU A 51 6.97 5.31 -0.13
CA LEU A 51 6.60 6.73 -0.15
C LEU A 51 6.46 7.31 1.26
N LEU A 52 5.94 6.54 2.21
CA LEU A 52 5.81 6.95 3.61
C LEU A 52 7.18 7.06 4.30
N VAL A 53 8.14 6.20 3.96
CA VAL A 53 9.52 6.21 4.47
C VAL A 53 10.33 7.35 3.86
N LEU A 54 10.28 7.56 2.53
CA LEU A 54 10.95 8.68 1.87
C LEU A 54 10.50 10.02 2.46
N LYS A 55 9.19 10.18 2.66
CA LYS A 55 8.64 11.38 3.29
C LYS A 55 9.12 11.57 4.74
N LYS A 56 9.50 10.51 5.44
CA LYS A 56 10.12 10.60 6.78
C LYS A 56 11.57 11.07 6.68
N ARG A 57 12.33 10.58 5.68
CA ARG A 57 13.73 10.98 5.43
C ARG A 57 13.86 12.42 4.96
N ASP A 58 12.98 12.90 4.08
CA ASP A 58 13.01 14.31 3.65
C ASP A 58 12.77 15.26 4.83
N VAL A 59 11.84 14.93 5.73
CA VAL A 59 11.55 15.74 6.93
C VAL A 59 12.71 15.73 7.94
N HIS A 60 13.50 14.65 8.03
CA HIS A 60 14.66 14.56 8.95
C HIS A 60 15.99 14.98 8.30
N GLY A 61 16.08 14.95 6.97
CA GLY A 61 17.28 15.32 6.21
C GLY A 61 17.48 16.83 6.08
N THR A 62 16.41 17.63 6.15
CA THR A 62 16.49 19.11 6.10
C THR A 62 16.89 19.75 7.44
N GLN A 63 17.13 18.96 8.52
CA GLN A 63 17.60 19.50 9.81
C GLN A 63 19.13 19.51 9.99
N ARG A 64 19.93 19.05 9.02
CA ARG A 64 21.41 19.14 9.07
C ARG A 64 21.97 20.07 8.00
N ARG A 65 21.69 21.37 8.12
CA ARG A 65 22.59 22.40 7.58
C ARG A 65 22.33 23.78 8.19
N ILE A 66 22.55 23.93 9.50
CA ILE A 66 22.96 25.21 10.08
C ILE A 66 24.06 24.90 11.09
N TYR A 67 25.10 25.73 11.06
CA TYR A 67 26.41 25.69 11.72
C TYR A 67 27.49 24.94 10.94
#